data_AF-A0A7C0WW45-F1
#
_entry.id   AF-A0A7C0WW45-F1
#
_cell.length_a   1.000
_cell.length_b   1.000
_cell.length_c   1.000
_cell.angle_alpha   90.00
_cell.angle_beta   90.00
_cell.angle_gamma   90.00
#
_symmetry.space_group_name_H-M   'P 1'
#
loop_
_entity.id
_entity.type
_entity.pdbx_description
1 polymer ?
#
loop_
_entity_poly.entity_id
_entity_poly.type
_entity_poly.pdbx_seq_one_letter_code
_entity_poly.pdbx_strand_id
1 'polypeptide(L)' 'MAKWKCTGCGTVREGRCKPRKCKECGGTSFEKVE' A
#
# COMPACT_ATOMS: atom_id res chain seq x y z
N MET A 1 10.32 -8.88 3.09
CA MET A 1 9.28 -7.84 3.37
C MET A 1 8.31 -7.86 2.19
N ALA A 2 7.01 -7.65 2.40
CA ALA A 2 6.07 -7.57 1.29
C ALA A 2 6.00 -6.12 0.77
N LYS A 3 5.83 -5.93 -0.53
CA LYS A 3 5.53 -4.61 -1.08
C LYS A 3 4.02 -4.47 -1.20
N TRP A 4 3.51 -3.30 -0.88
CA TRP A 4 2.10 -2.97 -0.90
C TRP A 4 1.91 -1.74 -1.76
N LYS A 5 1.29 -1.90 -2.91
CA LYS A 5 0.96 -0.81 -3.81
C LYS A 5 -0.44 -0.31 -3.51
N CYS A 6 -0.59 0.99 -3.35
CA CYS A 6 -1.90 1.61 -3.20
C CYS A 6 -2.58 1.62 -4.56
N THR A 7 -3.77 1.04 -4.67
CA THR A 7 -4.53 1.05 -5.92
C THR A 7 -5.14 2.42 -6.23
N GLY A 8 -5.24 3.30 -5.23
CA GLY A 8 -5.80 4.64 -5.40
C GLY A 8 -4.82 5.69 -5.94
N CYS A 9 -3.53 5.60 -5.58
CA CYS A 9 -2.52 6.58 -6.00
C CYS A 9 -1.26 5.96 -6.61
N GLY A 10 -1.11 4.63 -6.58
CA GLY A 10 0.04 3.93 -7.14
C GLY A 10 1.26 3.84 -6.22
N THR A 11 1.24 4.48 -5.05
CA THR A 11 2.36 4.46 -4.09
C THR A 11 2.68 3.07 -3.61
N VAL A 12 3.96 2.67 -3.67
CA VAL A 12 4.45 1.39 -3.17
C VAL A 12 5.10 1.58 -1.79
N ARG A 13 4.70 0.76 -0.82
CA ARG A 13 5.26 0.76 0.53
C ARG A 13 5.71 -0.64 0.93
N GLU A 14 6.85 -0.73 1.57
CA GLU A 14 7.45 -2.00 1.98
C GLU A 14 7.11 -2.26 3.45
N GLY A 15 6.61 -3.46 3.76
CA GLY A 15 6.19 -3.81 5.11
C GLY A 15 5.74 -5.25 5.23
N ARG A 16 5.82 -5.82 6.44
CA ARG A 16 5.36 -7.20 6.68
C ARG A 16 3.84 -7.32 6.61
N CYS A 17 3.11 -6.28 7.04
CA CYS A 17 1.65 -6.27 7.11
C CYS A 17 1.05 -5.27 6.11
N LYS A 18 -0.18 -5.56 5.65
CA LYS A 18 -0.94 -4.68 4.77
C LYS A 18 -1.18 -3.31 5.45
N PRO A 19 -0.82 -2.19 4.81
CA PRO A 19 -1.10 -0.88 5.36
C PRO A 19 -2.61 -0.64 5.45
N ARG A 20 -3.05 -0.05 6.57
CA ARG A 20 -4.46 0.28 6.81
C ARG A 20 -4.90 1.56 6.09
N LYS A 21 -3.99 2.50 5.88
CA LYS A 21 -4.26 3.81 5.27
C LYS A 21 -3.06 4.30 4.48
N CYS A 22 -3.31 4.87 3.31
CA CYS A 22 -2.32 5.49 2.47
C CYS A 22 -1.97 6.87 3.02
N LYS A 23 -0.68 7.15 3.18
CA LYS A 23 -0.23 8.47 3.63
C LYS A 23 -0.34 9.53 2.53
N GLU A 24 -0.34 9.13 1.26
CA GLU A 24 -0.39 10.08 0.14
C GLU A 24 -1.83 10.46 -0.23
N CYS A 25 -2.71 9.48 -0.42
CA CYS A 25 -4.09 9.73 -0.84
C CYS A 25 -5.15 9.47 0.22
N GLY A 26 -4.79 8.95 1.40
CA GLY A 26 -5.75 8.58 2.43
C GLY A 26 -6.56 7.31 2.16
N GLY A 27 -6.41 6.67 1.00
CA GLY A 27 -7.12 5.45 0.63
C GLY A 27 -6.73 4.23 1.47
N THR A 28 -7.59 3.22 1.51
CA THR A 28 -7.41 1.99 2.31
C THR A 28 -7.18 0.74 1.45
N SER A 29 -7.22 0.91 0.13
CA SER A 29 -7.04 -0.18 -0.84
C SER A 29 -5.57 -0.31 -1.22
N PHE A 30 -5.02 -1.48 -0.90
CA PHE A 30 -3.67 -1.89 -1.27
C PHE A 30 -3.68 -3.29 -1.88
N GLU A 31 -2.89 -3.45 -2.92
CA GLU A 31 -2.52 -4.72 -3.52
C GLU A 31 -1.12 -5.12 -3.05
N LYS A 32 -0.89 -6.42 -2.85
CA LYS A 32 0.44 -6.93 -2.55
C LYS A 32 1.19 -7.05 -3.88
N VAL A 33 2.32 -6.36 -3.98
CA VAL A 33 3.25 -6.51 -5.09
C VAL A 33 4.35 -7.43 -4.60
N GLU A 34 4.57 -8.51 -5.33
CA GLU A 34 5.67 -9.46 -5.07
C GLU A 34 6.98 -8.89 -5.63
#